data_AF-A0A961HRG5-F1
#
_entry.id   AF-A0A961HRG5-F1
#
_cell.length_a   1.000
_cell.length_b   1.000
_cell.length_c   1.000
_cell.angle_alpha   90.00
_cell.angle_beta   90.00
_cell.angle_gamma   90.00
#
_symmetry.space_group_name_H-M   'P 1'
#
loop_
_entity.id
_entity.type
_entity.pdbx_description
1 polymer ?
#
loop_
_entity_poly.entity_id
_entity_poly.type
_entity_poly.pdbx_seq_one_letter_code
_entity_poly.pdbx_strand_id
1 'polypeptide(L)' 'VAVYNVSGEYAMLRAASEKGWLDYRSCVLETLLSMKRAGADLILSYHAMEVCGWLRE' A
#
# COMPACT_ATOMS: atom_id res chain seq x y z
N VAL A 1 5.90 12.11 11.92
CA VAL A 1 6.18 12.40 10.49
C VAL A 1 5.05 11.83 9.62
N ALA A 2 4.63 12.53 8.55
CA ALA A 2 3.65 12.00 7.60
C ALA A 2 4.32 11.65 6.27
N VAL A 3 3.86 10.60 5.60
CA VAL A 3 4.34 10.19 4.27
C VAL A 3 3.18 10.06 3.30
N TYR A 4 3.48 10.20 2.01
CA TYR A 4 2.52 9.98 0.95
C TYR A 4 3.00 8.84 0.05
N ASN A 5 2.25 7.75 0.01
CA ASN A 5 2.41 6.71 -1.00
C ASN A 5 1.83 7.20 -2.33
N VAL A 6 2.72 7.65 -3.21
CA VAL A 6 2.37 8.48 -4.37
C VAL A 6 1.73 7.65 -5.50
N SER A 7 1.13 8.35 -6.47
CA SER A 7 0.38 7.74 -7.56
C SER A 7 1.19 6.72 -8.36
N GLY A 8 2.49 6.99 -8.58
CA GLY A 8 3.39 6.07 -9.28
C GLY A 8 3.62 4.75 -8.52
N GLU A 9 3.77 4.81 -7.20
CA GLU A 9 3.95 3.60 -6.37
C GLU A 9 2.67 2.76 -6.35
N TYR A 10 1.50 3.41 -6.21
CA TYR A 10 0.20 2.75 -6.33
C TYR A 10 0.04 2.07 -7.70
N ALA A 11 0.30 2.80 -8.79
CA ALA A 11 0.16 2.30 -10.15
C ALA A 11 1.12 1.14 -10.43
N MET A 12 2.32 1.17 -9.86
CA MET A 12 3.31 0.11 -9.99
C MET A 12 2.82 -1.21 -9.39
N LEU A 13 2.27 -1.19 -8.17
CA LEU A 13 1.71 -2.39 -7.53
C LEU A 13 0.50 -2.92 -8.29
N ARG A 14 -0.38 -2.04 -8.77
CA ARG A 14 -1.53 -2.42 -9.61
C ARG A 14 -1.07 -3.12 -10.89
N ALA A 15 -0.19 -2.48 -11.66
CA ALA A 15 0.28 -3.02 -12.93
C ALA A 15 1.05 -4.34 -12.76
N ALA A 16 1.84 -4.49 -11.69
CA ALA A 16 2.52 -5.74 -11.39
C ALA A 16 1.53 -6.86 -11.03
N SER A 17 0.48 -6.56 -10.27
CA SER A 17 -0.58 -7.51 -9.96
C SER A 17 -1.39 -7.92 -11.20
N GLU A 18 -1.74 -6.98 -12.08
CA GLU A 18 -2.47 -7.27 -13.32
C GLU A 18 -1.71 -8.24 -14.23
N LYS A 19 -0.37 -8.23 -14.16
CA LYS A 19 0.50 -9.17 -14.89
C LYS A 19 0.78 -10.46 -14.12
N GLY A 20 0.20 -10.64 -12.94
CA GLY A 20 0.41 -11.80 -12.07
C GLY A 20 1.82 -11.91 -11.50
N TRP A 21 2.58 -10.80 -11.44
CA TRP A 21 3.96 -10.82 -10.96
C TRP A 21 4.08 -10.84 -9.44
N LEU A 22 3.03 -10.41 -8.74
CA LEU A 22 2.98 -10.37 -7.28
C LEU A 22 1.57 -10.58 -6.74
N ASP A 23 1.48 -10.96 -5.48
CA ASP A 23 0.21 -10.92 -4.73
C ASP A 23 -0.05 -9.49 -4.24
N TYR A 24 -1.11 -8.88 -4.78
CA TYR A 24 -1.40 -7.48 -4.56
C TYR A 24 -1.66 -7.13 -3.09
N ARG A 25 -2.52 -7.92 -2.43
CA ARG A 25 -2.93 -7.66 -1.04
C ARG A 25 -1.73 -7.71 -0.11
N SER A 26 -0.90 -8.76 -0.21
CA SER A 26 0.29 -8.90 0.63
C SER A 26 1.29 -7.77 0.39
N CYS A 27 1.60 -7.44 -0.87
CA CYS A 27 2.57 -6.39 -1.18
C CYS A 27 2.11 -5.00 -0.75
N VAL A 28 0.82 -4.67 -0.91
CA VAL A 28 0.27 -3.38 -0.43
C VAL A 28 0.39 -3.29 1.09
N LEU A 29 -0.01 -4.34 1.82
CA LEU A 29 0.08 -4.36 3.29
C LEU A 29 1.54 -4.26 3.76
N GLU A 30 2.47 -4.97 3.13
CA GLU A 30 3.90 -4.90 3.44
C GLU A 30 4.49 -3.52 3.19
N THR A 31 4.07 -2.86 2.10
CA THR A 31 4.51 -1.50 1.75
C THR A 31 4.08 -0.50 2.83
N LEU A 32 2.80 -0.51 3.22
CA LEU A 32 2.28 0.40 4.24
C LEU A 32 2.85 0.10 5.63
N LEU A 33 3.03 -1.18 5.96
CA LEU A 33 3.68 -1.59 7.21
C LEU A 33 5.14 -1.11 7.25
N SER A 34 5.86 -1.20 6.12
CA SER A 34 7.23 -0.71 6.01
C SER A 34 7.33 0.80 6.19
N MET A 35 6.37 1.57 5.65
CA MET A 35 6.27 3.00 5.89
C MET A 35 6.02 3.31 7.37
N LYS A 36 5.12 2.58 8.03
CA LYS A 36 4.89 2.73 9.48
C LYS A 36 6.15 2.40 10.28
N ARG A 37 6.84 1.31 9.94
CA ARG A 37 8.12 0.90 10.55
C ARG A 37 9.20 1.97 10.39
N ALA A 38 9.24 2.67 9.26
CA ALA A 38 10.19 3.76 9.01
C ALA A 38 9.93 5.02 9.86
N GLY A 39 8.87 5.05 10.68
CA GLY A 39 8.55 6.15 11.58
C GLY A 39 7.43 7.06 11.09
N ALA A 40 6.64 6.65 10.09
CA ALA A 40 5.46 7.39 9.69
C ALA A 40 4.35 7.29 10.76
N ASP A 41 3.82 8.42 11.19
CA ASP A 41 2.64 8.50 12.05
C ASP A 41 1.34 8.54 11.24
N LEU A 42 1.42 9.08 10.03
CA LEU A 42 0.32 9.18 9.08
C LEU A 42 0.79 8.77 7.69
N ILE A 43 0.01 7.96 6.99
CA ILE A 43 0.27 7.53 5.61
C ILE A 43 -0.93 7.96 4.76
N LEU A 44 -0.69 8.89 3.83
CA LEU A 44 -1.64 9.17 2.76
C LEU A 44 -1.41 8.11 1.68
N SER A 45 -2.46 7.48 1.17
CA SER A 45 -2.35 6.47 0.12
C SER A 45 -3.66 6.30 -0.63
N TYR A 46 -3.55 6.00 -1.93
CA TYR A 46 -4.68 5.59 -2.76
C TYR A 46 -5.22 4.21 -2.37
N HIS A 47 -4.44 3.36 -1.69
CA HIS A 47 -4.87 2.05 -1.20
C HIS A 47 -5.74 2.11 0.06
N ALA A 48 -5.94 3.30 0.65
CA ALA A 48 -6.52 3.43 1.99
C ALA A 48 -7.88 2.74 2.14
N MET A 49 -8.78 2.88 1.15
CA MET A 49 -10.11 2.27 1.21
C MET A 49 -10.06 0.74 1.15
N GLU A 50 -9.21 0.18 0.29
CA GLU A 50 -9.04 -1.27 0.15
C GLU A 50 -8.44 -1.88 1.42
N VAL A 51 -7.37 -1.26 1.93
CA VAL A 51 -6.69 -1.72 3.13
C VAL A 51 -7.59 -1.63 4.36
N CYS A 52 -8.40 -0.58 4.48
CA CYS A 52 -9.41 -0.49 5.53
C CYS A 52 -10.43 -1.63 5.45
N GLY A 53 -10.79 -2.08 4.24
CA GLY A 53 -11.65 -3.24 4.05
C GLY A 53 -10.97 -4.53 4.53
N TRP A 54 -9.76 -4.80 4.04
CA TRP A 54 -9.01 -6.01 4.36
C TRP A 54 -8.66 -6.19 5.84
N LEU A 55 -8.47 -5.09 6.57
CA LEU A 55 -8.16 -5.12 8.01
C LEU A 55 -9.39 -5.36 8.90
N ARG A 56 -10.60 -5.30 8.32
CA ARG A 56 -11.86 -5.54 9.04
C ARG A 56 -12.42 -6.95 8.80
N GLU A 57 -11.82 -7.70 7.90
CA GLU A 57 -12.07 -9.14 7.70
C GLU A 57 -11.49 -9.95 8.86
#